data_AF-A0A1R1S4A5-F1
#
_entry.id   AF-A0A1R1S4A5-F1
#
_cell.length_a   1.000
_cell.length_b   1.000
_cell.length_c   1.000
_cell.angle_alpha   90.00
_cell.angle_beta   90.00
_cell.angle_gamma   90.00
#
_symmetry.space_group_name_H-M   'P 1'
#
loop_
_entity.id
_entity.type
_entity.pdbx_description
1 polymer ?
#
loop_
_entity_poly.entity_id
_entity_poly.type
_entity_poly.pdbx_seq_one_letter_code
_entity_poly.pdbx_strand_id
1 'polypeptide(L)'
;MPYAFSDLDELLHAYALTVHRSQGSEFPYVVIPVTTSAEPLLQRNFLYTAVTRARRGVVLLGQPTAVHRAVANTHTRRRFTALGHRILQRATATSLTRRLNLSGQLAWE
;
A
#
# COMPACT_ATOMS: atom_id res chain seq x y z
N MET A 1 0.34 -14.12 -29.17
CA MET A 1 0.66 -15.51 -28.82
C MET A 1 -0.58 -16.12 -28.19
N PRO A 2 -1.18 -17.16 -28.77
CA PRO A 2 -2.25 -17.89 -28.10
C PRO A 2 -1.68 -18.63 -26.87
N TYR A 3 -2.45 -18.67 -25.78
CA TYR A 3 -2.09 -19.46 -24.59
C TYR A 3 -2.18 -20.95 -24.90
N ALA A 4 -1.23 -21.74 -24.40
CA ALA A 4 -1.34 -23.20 -24.43
C ALA A 4 -2.38 -23.67 -23.41
N PHE A 5 -2.97 -24.85 -23.64
CA PHE A 5 -3.96 -25.40 -22.70
C PHE A 5 -3.38 -25.61 -21.30
N SER A 6 -2.09 -25.92 -21.19
CA SER A 6 -1.36 -26.04 -19.92
C SER A 6 -1.29 -24.72 -19.13
N ASP A 7 -1.32 -23.57 -19.79
CA ASP A 7 -1.18 -22.27 -19.14
C ASP A 7 -2.46 -21.87 -18.38
N LEU A 8 -3.56 -22.60 -18.60
CA LEU A 8 -4.82 -22.38 -17.90
C LEU A 8 -4.69 -22.63 -16.38
N ASP A 9 -3.78 -23.51 -15.96
CA ASP A 9 -3.54 -23.81 -14.55
C ASP A 9 -2.92 -22.62 -13.79
N GLU A 10 -2.32 -21.67 -14.52
CA GLU A 10 -1.75 -20.44 -13.95
C GLU A 10 -2.80 -19.32 -13.77
N LEU A 11 -4.01 -19.51 -14.33
CA LEU A 11 -5.07 -18.51 -14.28
C LEU A 11 -5.97 -18.72 -13.07
N LEU A 12 -6.28 -17.61 -12.39
CA LEU A 12 -7.27 -17.59 -11.32
C LEU A 12 -8.48 -16.78 -11.75
N HIS A 13 -9.64 -17.15 -11.22
CA HIS A 13 -10.87 -16.38 -11.42
C HIS A 13 -10.74 -14.97 -10.85
N ALA A 14 -11.18 -13.98 -11.63
CA ALA A 14 -11.10 -12.56 -11.29
C ALA A 14 -12.46 -11.93 -10.94
N TYR A 15 -13.48 -12.75 -10.63
CA TYR A 15 -14.80 -12.25 -10.20
C TYR A 15 -14.73 -11.43 -8.91
N ALA A 16 -13.81 -11.78 -8.02
CA ALA A 16 -13.47 -11.03 -6.83
C ALA A 16 -11.95 -11.03 -6.66
N LEU A 17 -11.38 -9.88 -6.32
CA LEU A 17 -9.95 -9.72 -6.11
C LEU A 17 -9.68 -9.29 -4.68
N THR A 18 -8.57 -9.76 -4.12
CA THR A 18 -8.09 -9.23 -2.84
C THR A 18 -7.56 -7.81 -3.03
N VAL A 19 -7.65 -6.99 -1.98
CA VAL A 19 -7.12 -5.62 -2.00
C VAL A 19 -5.63 -5.61 -2.39
N HIS A 20 -4.85 -6.59 -1.90
CA HIS A 20 -3.45 -6.76 -2.27
C HIS A 20 -3.25 -7.03 -3.76
N ARG A 21 -4.05 -7.91 -4.38
CA ARG A 21 -3.95 -8.19 -5.83
C ARG A 21 -4.40 -7.01 -6.69
N SER A 22 -5.20 -6.10 -6.15
CA SER A 22 -5.63 -4.87 -6.82
C SER A 22 -4.67 -3.68 -6.67
N GLN A 23 -3.51 -3.85 -6.03
CA GLN A 23 -2.54 -2.76 -5.85
C GLN A 23 -2.06 -2.22 -7.19
N GLY A 24 -2.12 -0.89 -7.35
CA GLY A 24 -1.79 -0.21 -8.60
C GLY A 24 -2.93 -0.16 -9.63
N SER A 25 -4.02 -0.92 -9.43
CA SER A 25 -5.21 -0.88 -10.29
C SER A 25 -6.31 0.01 -9.71
N GLU A 26 -7.12 0.62 -10.57
CA GLU A 26 -8.30 1.39 -10.18
C GLU A 26 -9.50 0.99 -11.03
N PHE A 27 -10.69 1.04 -10.44
CA PHE A 27 -11.95 0.61 -11.06
C PHE A 27 -13.00 1.72 -10.94
N PRO A 28 -13.93 1.87 -11.90
CA PRO A 28 -14.99 2.87 -11.81
C PRO A 28 -15.79 2.75 -10.51
N TYR A 29 -16.19 1.54 -10.14
CA TYR A 29 -16.92 1.24 -8.91
C TYR A 29 -16.31 0.02 -8.22
N VAL A 30 -16.30 0.01 -6.89
CA VAL A 30 -15.81 -1.12 -6.09
C VAL A 30 -16.82 -1.47 -5.00
N VAL A 31 -17.13 -2.76 -4.89
CA VAL A 31 -17.92 -3.32 -3.78
C VAL A 31 -16.95 -3.98 -2.81
N ILE A 32 -17.00 -3.59 -1.54
CA ILE A 32 -16.08 -4.07 -0.50
C ILE A 32 -16.91 -4.79 0.58
N PRO A 33 -16.83 -6.12 0.66
CA PRO A 33 -17.37 -6.87 1.78
C PRO A 33 -16.57 -6.56 3.06
N VAL A 34 -17.25 -6.12 4.13
CA VAL A 34 -16.64 -5.82 5.43
C VAL A 34 -17.40 -6.56 6.54
N THR A 35 -16.81 -7.63 7.07
CA THR A 35 -17.43 -8.50 8.08
C THR A 35 -16.53 -8.62 9.32
N THR A 36 -17.12 -8.89 10.47
CA THR A 36 -16.37 -9.07 11.73
C THR A 36 -15.48 -10.31 11.71
N SER A 37 -15.80 -11.31 10.88
CA SER A 37 -14.99 -12.53 10.68
C SER A 37 -13.65 -12.26 9.98
N ALA A 38 -13.51 -11.14 9.28
CA ALA A 38 -12.26 -10.73 8.62
C ALA A 38 -11.30 -10.00 9.58
N GLU A 39 -11.28 -10.40 10.85
CA GLU A 39 -10.67 -9.65 11.95
C GLU A 39 -9.20 -9.23 11.74
N PRO A 40 -8.29 -10.07 11.21
CA PRO A 40 -6.91 -9.66 10.94
C PRO A 40 -6.80 -8.53 9.89
N LEU A 41 -7.80 -8.40 9.02
CA LEU A 41 -7.87 -7.44 7.92
C LEU A 41 -8.61 -6.15 8.31
N LEU A 42 -9.24 -6.09 9.49
CA LEU A 42 -9.91 -4.89 10.00
C LEU A 42 -8.88 -3.86 10.50
N GLN A 43 -8.12 -3.30 9.57
CA GLN A 43 -7.11 -2.27 9.79
C GLN A 43 -7.41 -1.04 8.92
N ARG A 44 -7.14 0.16 9.44
CA ARG A 44 -7.49 1.41 8.74
C ARG A 44 -6.77 1.53 7.39
N ASN A 45 -5.49 1.19 7.35
CA ASN A 45 -4.69 1.21 6.13
C ASN A 45 -5.26 0.26 5.06
N PHE A 46 -5.70 -0.93 5.46
CA PHE A 46 -6.27 -1.90 4.53
C PHE A 46 -7.59 -1.42 3.93
N LEU A 47 -8.51 -0.94 4.77
CA LEU A 47 -9.78 -0.37 4.31
C LEU A 47 -9.56 0.87 3.44
N TYR A 48 -8.60 1.74 3.80
CA TYR A 48 -8.23 2.89 2.99
C TYR A 48 -7.71 2.49 1.60
N THR A 49 -6.83 1.49 1.52
CA THR A 49 -6.35 0.98 0.22
C THR A 49 -7.50 0.44 -0.62
N ALA A 50 -8.43 -0.31 -0.02
CA ALA A 50 -9.60 -0.84 -0.72
C ALA A 50 -10.50 0.27 -1.27
N VAL A 51 -10.80 1.30 -0.46
CA VAL A 51 -11.61 2.46 -0.85
C VAL A 51 -10.96 3.23 -1.99
N THR A 52 -9.65 3.45 -1.94
CA THR A 52 -8.91 4.16 -2.99
C THR A 52 -8.74 3.37 -4.28
N ARG A 53 -9.22 2.11 -4.36
CA ARG A 53 -9.32 1.40 -5.65
C ARG A 53 -10.49 1.91 -6.50
N ALA A 54 -11.46 2.61 -5.92
CA ALA A 54 -12.61 3.14 -6.67
C ALA A 54 -12.38 4.56 -7.19
N ARG A 55 -12.75 4.81 -8.44
CA ARG A 55 -12.68 6.13 -9.08
C ARG A 55 -13.95 6.95 -8.93
N ARG A 56 -15.13 6.32 -8.99
CA ARG A 56 -16.43 7.02 -9.00
C ARG A 56 -17.28 6.72 -7.78
N GLY A 57 -17.21 5.51 -7.23
CA GLY A 57 -18.00 5.16 -6.06
C GLY A 57 -17.62 3.85 -5.40
N VAL A 58 -17.90 3.76 -4.11
CA VAL A 58 -17.68 2.56 -3.28
C VAL A 58 -19.00 2.14 -2.66
N VAL A 59 -19.23 0.83 -2.63
CA VAL A 59 -20.30 0.22 -1.82
C VAL A 59 -19.64 -0.64 -0.75
N LEU A 60 -19.84 -0.28 0.52
CA LEU A 60 -19.44 -1.13 1.64
C LEU A 60 -20.60 -2.07 1.97
N LEU A 61 -20.37 -3.38 1.90
CA LEU A 61 -21.38 -4.39 2.18
C LEU A 61 -20.99 -5.19 3.42
N GLY A 62 -21.83 -5.15 4.46
CA GLY A 62 -21.60 -5.94 5.66
C GLY A 62 -21.97 -5.20 6.94
N GLN A 63 -21.18 -5.38 8.00
CA GLN A 63 -21.55 -4.97 9.34
C GLN A 63 -20.96 -3.60 9.69
N PRO A 64 -21.78 -2.63 10.18
CA PRO A 64 -21.27 -1.33 10.63
C PRO A 64 -20.19 -1.46 11.71
N THR A 65 -20.32 -2.42 12.61
CA THR A 65 -19.32 -2.71 13.65
C THR A 65 -17.96 -3.08 13.06
N ALA A 66 -17.92 -3.86 11.98
CA ALA A 66 -16.68 -4.22 11.31
C ALA A 66 -16.01 -2.99 10.67
N VAL A 67 -16.79 -2.10 10.06
CA VAL A 67 -16.31 -0.82 9.51
C VAL A 67 -15.76 0.05 10.65
N HIS A 68 -16.49 0.23 11.75
CA HIS A 68 -16.02 1.00 12.90
C HIS A 68 -14.72 0.45 13.47
N ARG A 69 -14.60 -0.87 13.61
CA ARG A 69 -13.37 -1.53 14.07
C ARG A 69 -12.20 -1.28 13.12
N ALA A 70 -12.42 -1.45 11.81
CA ALA A 70 -11.38 -1.21 10.80
C ALA A 70 -10.92 0.26 10.82
N VAL A 71 -11.85 1.21 10.91
CA VAL A 71 -11.53 2.63 11.00
C VAL A 71 -10.84 2.96 12.32
N ALA A 72 -11.25 2.39 13.46
CA ALA A 72 -10.64 2.67 14.75
C ALA A 72 -9.22 2.07 14.88
N ASN A 73 -8.94 0.97 14.18
CA ASN A 73 -7.66 0.28 14.22
C ASN A 73 -6.56 1.02 13.44
N THR A 74 -5.89 1.95 14.13
CA THR A 74 -4.69 2.66 13.65
C THR A 74 -3.39 1.91 13.89
N HIS A 75 -3.44 0.77 14.57
CA HIS A 75 -2.25 -0.03 14.84
C HIS A 75 -1.77 -0.69 13.55
N THR A 76 -0.92 0.02 12.81
CA THR A 76 -0.06 -0.62 11.83
C THR A 76 1.02 -1.38 12.58
N ARG A 77 1.21 -2.67 12.25
CA ARG A 77 2.30 -3.46 12.83
C ARG A 77 3.60 -2.67 12.68
N ARG A 78 4.32 -2.48 13.79
CA ARG A 78 5.61 -1.81 13.78
C ARG A 78 6.53 -2.50 12.78
N ARG A 79 6.96 -1.78 11.75
CA ARG A 79 7.95 -2.29 10.80
C ARG A 79 9.34 -2.13 11.39
N PHE A 80 9.99 -3.24 11.69
CA PHE A 80 11.39 -3.22 12.12
C PHE A 80 12.29 -2.94 10.90
N THR A 81 12.70 -1.69 10.75
CA THR A 81 13.60 -1.25 9.67
C THR A 81 14.60 -0.22 10.20
N ALA A 82 15.87 -0.36 9.80
CA ALA A 82 16.93 0.58 10.14
C ALA A 82 17.10 1.70 9.10
N LEU A 83 16.26 1.76 8.06
CA LEU A 83 16.41 2.71 6.96
C LEU A 83 16.43 4.17 7.45
N GLY A 84 15.49 4.54 8.32
CA GLY A 84 15.43 5.90 8.88
C GLY A 84 16.69 6.25 9.68
N HIS A 85 17.18 5.31 10.50
CA HIS A 85 18.42 5.47 11.24
C HIS A 85 19.63 5.70 10.31
N ARG A 86 19.75 4.90 9.24
CA ARG A 86 20.84 5.01 8.27
C ARG A 86 20.81 6.32 7.48
N ILE A 87 19.62 6.81 7.12
CA ILE A 87 19.46 8.11 6.43
C ILE A 87 19.94 9.25 7.34
N LEU A 88 19.53 9.24 8.62
CA LEU A 88 19.91 10.28 9.57
C LEU A 88 21.42 10.30 9.85
N GLN A 89 22.05 9.14 10.00
CA GLN A 89 23.51 9.04 10.19
C GLN A 89 24.31 9.57 8.99
N ARG A 90 23.87 9.29 7.75
CA ARG A 90 24.53 9.84 6.55
C ARG A 90 24.33 11.34 6.43
N ALA A 91 23.13 11.85 6.69
CA ALA A 91 22.86 13.28 6.65
C ALA A 91 23.79 14.07 7.60
N THR A 92 24.06 13.55 8.80
CA THR A 92 25.01 14.14 9.76
C THR A 92 26.47 14.05 9.32
N ALA A 93 26.86 12.99 8.58
CA ALA A 93 28.21 12.88 8.06
C ALA A 93 28.44 13.80 6.84
N THR A 94 27.44 13.97 5.98
CA THR A 94 27.54 14.79 4.76
C THR A 94 27.57 16.30 5.04
N SER A 95 26.90 16.79 6.09
CA SER A 95 26.95 18.20 6.47
C SER A 95 28.33 18.66 6.98
N LEU A 96 29.21 17.73 7.39
CA LEU A 96 30.60 18.04 7.75
C LEU A 96 31.55 18.07 6.54
N THR A 97 31.18 17.44 5.42
CA THR A 97 32.04 17.33 4.22
C THR A 97 31.71 18.38 3.15
N ARG A 98 30.52 18.99 3.17
CA ARG A 98 30.18 20.07 2.22
C ARG A 98 30.81 21.39 2.65
N ARG A 99 32.15 21.50 2.58
CA ARG A 99 32.81 22.81 2.43
C ARG A 99 32.27 23.41 1.13
N LEU A 100 31.48 24.47 1.26
CA LEU A 100 31.03 25.28 0.14
C LEU A 100 32.26 25.86 -0.55
N ASN A 101 32.63 25.34 -1.72
CA ASN A 101 33.45 26.12 -2.65
C ASN A 101 32.57 27.29 -3.12
N LEU A 102 33.02 28.51 -2.86
CA LEU A 102 32.37 29.77 -3.22
C LEU A 102 32.23 30.00 -4.75
N SER A 103 32.56 29.00 -5.58
CA SER A 103 32.55 29.09 -7.05
C SER A 103 31.33 28.46 -7.73
N GLY A 104 30.33 27.96 -7.00
CA GLY A 104 29.01 27.65 -7.58
C GLY A 104 28.97 26.54 -8.65
N GLN A 105 29.96 25.66 -8.71
CA GLN A 105 29.94 24.47 -9.58
C GLN A 105 29.95 23.20 -8.72
N LEU A 106 28.93 22.34 -8.93
CA LEU A 106 28.86 21.01 -8.34
C LEU A 106 29.80 20.11 -9.14
N ALA A 107 30.99 19.83 -8.60
CA ALA A 107 31.89 18.83 -9.15
C ALA A 107 31.34 17.42 -8.89
N TRP A 108 31.16 16.65 -9.96
CA TRP A 108 30.98 15.20 -9.90
C TRP A 108 32.29 14.58 -10.42
N GLU A 109 33.09 14.03 -9.51
CA GLU A 109 33.98 12.90 -9.78
C GLU A 109 33.51 11.72 -8.95
#